data_AF-A0A8S1D3E9-F1
#
_entry.id   AF-A0A8S1D3E9-F1
#
_cell.length_a   1.000
_cell.length_b   1.000
_cell.length_c   1.000
_cell.angle_alpha   90.00
_cell.angle_beta   90.00
_cell.angle_gamma   90.00
#
_symmetry.space_group_name_H-M   'P 1'
#
loop_
_entity.id
_entity.type
_entity.pdbx_description
1 polymer ?
#
loop_
_entity_poly.entity_id
_entity_poly.type
_entity_poly.pdbx_seq_one_letter_code
_entity_poly.pdbx_strand_id
1 'polypeptide(L)'
;MFQKPFKIKSNSALKGSDRKKLKSDIQKNFPQLTETDLQNLLPNKANISTVKLLTHSSAYANVFCVQSDGDAAPIPIFFEVEKVHYPTVYLLWKHPKLVYHFTVWDPVIDFLRKGADLMLAGVVRHKESDFGGDLKTGQPVAVNTNSNRASVAVGKAARSSQDMKAFPTQGKGVLILHVEGDHLWFGTGARPNIPDLGLPGVAIDEESEEENASSAEVEDAEESAEGQEEGTGEEVKNEVEPGLEERLQETKITEEEAPLGPDFMDELLRYCFLKSWKTSAKKLALPVLTSNFFRLHMVPACPSRYTLDVKKSSFKKLGAFLKVMTQSGVITIREQTKGVETIVAVNLEHEDLKHFHLREDDYEEPKPEEKKEKESPHIRELYKITAHVAPIFKNYHCK
;
A
#
# COMPACT_ATOMS: atom_id res chain seq x y z
N MET A 1 13.30 -20.61 8.19
CA MET A 1 14.66 -20.17 7.80
C MET A 1 15.09 -18.88 8.52
N PHE A 2 14.27 -17.83 8.55
CA PHE A 2 14.64 -16.50 9.10
C PHE A 2 14.17 -16.25 10.55
N GLN A 3 13.91 -17.31 11.31
CA GLN A 3 13.46 -17.19 12.71
C GLN A 3 14.54 -16.58 13.62
N LYS A 4 15.81 -16.87 13.35
CA LYS A 4 16.95 -16.30 14.09
C LYS A 4 17.55 -15.13 13.30
N PRO A 5 18.21 -14.18 13.99
CA PRO A 5 18.95 -13.11 13.32
C PRO A 5 19.93 -13.66 12.29
N PHE A 6 19.92 -13.10 11.08
CA PHE A 6 20.85 -13.44 10.01
C PHE A 6 21.84 -12.29 9.77
N LYS A 7 22.96 -12.60 9.13
CA LYS A 7 23.99 -11.61 8.78
C LYS A 7 23.86 -11.22 7.31
N ILE A 8 23.87 -9.92 7.03
CA ILE A 8 23.95 -9.41 5.65
C ILE A 8 25.41 -9.53 5.20
N LYS A 9 25.65 -10.26 4.10
CA LYS A 9 26.99 -10.45 3.53
C LYS A 9 27.31 -9.41 2.47
N SER A 10 26.34 -9.08 1.63
CA SER A 10 26.48 -8.04 0.61
C SER A 10 25.11 -7.49 0.25
N ASN A 11 25.08 -6.22 -0.15
CA ASN A 11 23.92 -5.60 -0.76
C ASN A 11 24.39 -4.94 -2.06
N SER A 12 23.80 -5.32 -3.18
CA SER A 12 24.19 -4.82 -4.50
C SER A 12 22.95 -4.49 -5.33
N ALA A 13 22.96 -3.32 -5.97
CA ALA A 13 21.94 -2.97 -6.96
C ALA A 13 21.99 -3.94 -8.15
N LEU A 14 20.82 -4.35 -8.63
CA LEU A 14 20.69 -5.29 -9.73
C LEU A 14 21.01 -4.59 -11.06
N LYS A 15 21.91 -5.18 -11.85
CA LYS A 15 22.22 -4.68 -13.20
C LYS A 15 21.11 -5.05 -14.18
N GLY A 16 21.01 -4.31 -15.30
CA GLY A 16 19.98 -4.53 -16.31
C GLY A 16 19.95 -5.95 -16.91
N SER A 17 21.11 -6.60 -17.07
CA SER A 17 21.21 -7.99 -17.54
C SER A 17 20.62 -8.98 -16.52
N ASP A 18 21.00 -8.84 -15.25
CA ASP A 18 20.56 -9.72 -14.16
C ASP A 18 19.07 -9.54 -13.89
N ARG A 19 18.55 -8.33 -14.12
CA ARG A 19 17.12 -8.03 -14.03
C ARG A 19 16.31 -8.77 -15.09
N LYS A 20 16.77 -8.78 -16.34
CA LYS A 20 16.11 -9.52 -17.42
C LYS A 20 16.11 -11.02 -17.11
N LYS A 21 17.24 -11.54 -16.61
CA LYS A 21 17.37 -12.93 -16.19
C LYS A 21 16.39 -13.27 -15.05
N LEU A 22 16.34 -12.43 -14.01
CA LEU A 22 15.42 -12.62 -12.88
C LEU A 22 13.95 -12.64 -13.35
N LYS A 23 13.55 -11.72 -14.22
CA LYS A 23 12.20 -11.70 -14.81
C LYS A 23 11.89 -13.01 -15.56
N SER A 24 12.82 -13.47 -16.39
CA SER A 24 12.67 -14.73 -17.13
C SER A 24 12.58 -15.95 -16.20
N ASP A 25 13.41 -16.00 -15.15
CA ASP A 25 13.42 -17.10 -14.18
C ASP A 25 12.12 -17.12 -13.34
N ILE A 26 11.59 -15.96 -12.96
CA ILE A 26 10.31 -15.84 -12.25
C ILE A 26 9.16 -16.27 -13.17
N GLN A 27 9.10 -15.75 -14.40
CA GLN A 27 8.02 -16.08 -15.35
C GLN A 27 7.97 -17.59 -15.66
N LYS A 28 9.13 -18.23 -15.76
CA LYS A 28 9.24 -19.68 -15.96
C LYS A 28 8.71 -20.48 -14.76
N ASN A 29 8.99 -20.04 -13.54
CA ASN A 29 8.58 -20.76 -12.32
C ASN A 29 7.15 -20.42 -11.87
N PHE A 30 6.65 -19.25 -12.26
CA PHE A 30 5.34 -18.72 -11.87
C PHE A 30 4.60 -18.23 -13.14
N PRO A 31 4.05 -19.15 -13.95
CA PRO A 31 3.38 -18.80 -15.21
C PRO A 31 2.11 -17.96 -15.03
N GLN A 32 1.59 -17.87 -13.80
CA GLN A 32 0.44 -17.03 -13.47
C GLN A 32 0.77 -15.52 -13.45
N LEU A 33 2.05 -15.15 -13.40
CA LEU A 33 2.45 -13.74 -13.48
C LEU A 33 2.53 -13.33 -14.94
N THR A 34 1.68 -12.40 -15.33
CA THR A 34 1.73 -11.78 -16.66
C THR A 34 2.96 -10.87 -16.80
N GLU A 35 3.36 -10.56 -18.03
CA GLU A 35 4.49 -9.67 -18.28
C GLU A 35 4.23 -8.24 -17.74
N THR A 36 2.97 -7.81 -17.77
CA THR A 36 2.49 -6.56 -17.16
C THR A 36 2.61 -6.58 -15.65
N ASP A 37 2.22 -7.68 -14.98
CA ASP A 37 2.42 -7.83 -13.53
C ASP A 37 3.90 -7.79 -13.15
N LEU A 38 4.77 -8.46 -13.92
CA LEU A 38 6.22 -8.41 -13.70
C LEU A 38 6.79 -7.01 -13.92
N GLN A 39 6.22 -6.23 -14.83
CA GLN A 39 6.61 -4.84 -15.04
C GLN A 39 6.16 -3.94 -13.89
N ASN A 40 4.99 -4.20 -13.30
CA ASN A 40 4.48 -3.49 -12.14
C ASN A 40 5.24 -3.86 -10.85
N LEU A 41 5.58 -5.14 -10.68
CA LEU A 41 6.34 -5.64 -9.53
C LEU A 41 7.83 -5.27 -9.59
N LEU A 42 8.40 -5.25 -10.80
CA LEU A 42 9.81 -4.93 -11.04
C LEU A 42 9.93 -3.81 -12.09
N PRO A 43 9.53 -2.56 -11.78
CA PRO A 43 9.47 -1.44 -12.74
C PRO A 43 10.85 -0.98 -13.20
N ASN A 44 11.08 -0.80 -14.50
CA ASN A 44 12.42 -0.49 -15.03
C ASN A 44 13.10 0.73 -14.37
N LYS A 45 12.32 1.70 -13.87
CA LYS A 45 12.79 2.90 -13.15
C LYS A 45 13.04 2.69 -11.65
N ALA A 46 12.47 1.65 -11.04
CA ALA A 46 12.60 1.36 -9.62
C ALA A 46 13.97 0.76 -9.28
N ASN A 47 14.49 1.10 -8.10
CA ASN A 47 15.74 0.58 -7.58
C ASN A 47 15.52 -0.84 -7.05
N ILE A 48 16.12 -1.83 -7.72
CA ILE A 48 16.14 -3.23 -7.27
C ILE A 48 17.50 -3.54 -6.69
N SER A 49 17.52 -4.09 -5.49
CA SER A 49 18.73 -4.55 -4.82
C SER A 49 18.64 -6.03 -4.48
N THR A 50 19.73 -6.76 -4.67
CA THR A 50 19.90 -8.11 -4.13
C THR A 50 20.72 -8.04 -2.85
N VAL A 51 20.11 -8.52 -1.77
CA VAL A 51 20.74 -8.66 -0.46
C VAL A 51 21.12 -10.12 -0.25
N LYS A 52 22.41 -10.41 -0.19
CA LYS A 52 22.91 -11.74 0.12
C LYS A 52 22.96 -11.92 1.64
N LEU A 53 22.21 -12.89 2.13
CA LEU A 53 22.09 -13.22 3.54
C LEU A 53 22.85 -14.50 3.87
N LEU A 54 23.41 -14.55 5.06
CA LEU A 54 23.90 -15.76 5.70
C LEU A 54 23.02 -16.06 6.92
N THR A 55 22.28 -17.15 6.86
CA THR A 55 21.43 -17.59 7.98
C THR A 55 22.26 -18.14 9.13
N HIS A 56 21.63 -18.29 10.30
CA HIS A 56 22.25 -18.94 11.45
C HIS A 56 22.63 -20.41 11.16
N SER A 57 21.93 -21.09 10.24
CA SER A 57 22.26 -22.45 9.82
C SER A 57 23.39 -22.49 8.77
N SER A 58 24.11 -21.40 8.57
CA SER A 58 25.17 -21.24 7.57
C SER A 58 24.71 -21.44 6.12
N ALA A 59 23.42 -21.29 5.84
CA ALA A 59 22.87 -21.32 4.50
C ALA A 59 22.86 -19.91 3.89
N TYR A 60 23.10 -19.84 2.58
CA TYR A 60 22.99 -18.58 1.84
C TYR A 60 21.58 -18.41 1.26
N ALA A 61 21.03 -17.21 1.36
CA ALA A 61 19.82 -16.81 0.67
C ALA A 61 20.05 -15.46 -0.02
N ASN A 62 19.54 -15.31 -1.24
CA ASN A 62 19.52 -14.02 -1.91
C ASN A 62 18.10 -13.44 -1.81
N VAL A 63 17.96 -12.25 -1.24
CA VAL A 63 16.66 -11.57 -1.15
C VAL A 63 16.65 -10.44 -2.17
N PHE A 64 15.63 -10.42 -3.01
CA PHE A 64 15.40 -9.37 -4.00
C PHE A 64 14.43 -8.36 -3.40
N CYS A 65 14.94 -7.16 -3.13
CA CYS A 65 14.16 -6.04 -2.62
C CYS A 65 13.93 -5.00 -3.70
N VAL A 66 12.74 -4.41 -3.70
CA VAL A 66 12.36 -3.32 -4.59
C VAL A 66 12.04 -2.09 -3.75
N GLN A 67 12.57 -0.96 -4.18
CA GLN A 67 12.24 0.34 -3.62
C GLN A 67 11.63 1.20 -4.74
N SER A 68 10.35 1.53 -4.57
CA SER A 68 9.63 2.45 -5.46
C SER A 68 9.71 3.88 -4.93
N ASP A 69 9.54 4.86 -5.81
CA ASP A 69 9.51 6.29 -5.47
C ASP A 69 8.27 6.60 -4.62
N GLY A 70 8.42 6.58 -3.30
CA GLY A 70 7.34 6.79 -2.32
C GLY A 70 7.38 5.83 -1.13
N ASP A 71 8.05 4.68 -1.28
CA ASP A 71 8.22 3.72 -0.18
C ASP A 71 9.33 4.19 0.77
N ALA A 72 9.02 4.23 2.07
CA ALA A 72 9.98 4.62 3.11
C ALA A 72 11.14 3.61 3.27
N ALA A 73 10.96 2.38 2.78
CA ALA A 73 11.93 1.30 2.92
C ALA A 73 11.82 0.27 1.79
N PRO A 74 12.92 -0.46 1.46
CA PRO A 74 12.91 -1.46 0.40
C PRO A 74 12.09 -2.69 0.80
N ILE A 75 11.11 -3.07 -0.02
CA ILE A 75 10.20 -4.20 0.25
C ILE A 75 10.77 -5.47 -0.38
N PRO A 76 10.89 -6.59 0.37
CA PRO A 76 11.41 -7.83 -0.19
C PRO A 76 10.29 -8.52 -0.97
N ILE A 77 10.54 -8.87 -2.23
CA ILE A 77 9.53 -9.46 -3.12
C ILE A 77 9.74 -10.97 -3.28
N PHE A 78 10.98 -11.37 -3.55
CA PHE A 78 11.36 -12.77 -3.68
C PHE A 78 12.60 -13.05 -2.85
N PHE A 79 12.77 -14.29 -2.44
CA PHE A 79 14.04 -14.79 -1.93
C PHE A 79 14.40 -16.11 -2.62
N GLU A 80 15.68 -16.29 -2.91
CA GLU A 80 16.23 -17.47 -3.57
C GLU A 80 16.99 -18.32 -2.54
N VAL A 81 16.65 -19.61 -2.51
CA VAL A 81 17.33 -20.63 -1.72
C VAL A 81 17.55 -21.82 -2.62
N GLU A 82 18.78 -22.36 -2.67
CA GLU A 82 19.09 -23.55 -3.49
C GLU A 82 18.69 -23.40 -4.98
N LYS A 83 18.80 -22.19 -5.55
CA LYS A 83 18.39 -21.84 -6.94
C LYS A 83 16.88 -21.88 -7.20
N VAL A 84 16.06 -21.94 -6.16
CA VAL A 84 14.60 -21.86 -6.25
C VAL A 84 14.14 -20.52 -5.69
N HIS A 85 13.29 -19.82 -6.43
CA HIS A 85 12.68 -18.57 -6.00
C HIS A 85 11.42 -18.83 -5.19
N TYR A 86 11.31 -18.16 -4.06
CA TYR A 86 10.14 -18.19 -3.18
C TYR A 86 9.59 -16.76 -3.05
N PRO A 87 8.27 -16.56 -3.24
CA PRO A 87 7.65 -15.27 -3.01
C PRO A 87 7.70 -14.94 -1.51
N THR A 88 7.82 -13.66 -1.15
CA THR A 88 7.61 -13.24 0.24
C THR A 88 6.11 -13.15 0.54
N VAL A 89 5.76 -13.12 1.83
CA VAL A 89 4.35 -12.89 2.21
C VAL A 89 3.83 -11.54 1.68
N TYR A 90 4.68 -10.50 1.60
CA TYR A 90 4.32 -9.21 1.00
C TYR A 90 3.87 -9.32 -0.47
N LEU A 91 4.58 -10.13 -1.26
CA LEU A 91 4.19 -10.34 -2.65
C LEU A 91 2.86 -11.12 -2.73
N LEU A 92 2.71 -12.14 -1.90
CA LEU A 92 1.50 -12.97 -1.88
C LEU A 92 0.26 -12.20 -1.43
N TRP A 93 0.41 -11.12 -0.68
CA TRP A 93 -0.70 -10.25 -0.32
C TRP A 93 -1.21 -9.43 -1.51
N LYS A 94 -0.32 -9.09 -2.44
CA LYS A 94 -0.69 -8.44 -3.71
C LYS A 94 -1.22 -9.45 -4.73
N HIS A 95 -0.63 -10.64 -4.77
CA HIS A 95 -1.00 -11.71 -5.69
C HIS A 95 -1.28 -13.02 -4.93
N PRO A 96 -2.45 -13.16 -4.29
CA PRO A 96 -2.76 -14.32 -3.45
C PRO A 96 -3.00 -15.61 -4.24
N LYS A 97 -3.16 -15.55 -5.57
CA LYS A 97 -3.32 -16.73 -6.44
C LYS A 97 -1.96 -17.29 -6.96
N LEU A 98 -0.84 -16.62 -6.66
CA LEU A 98 0.47 -16.91 -7.26
C LEU A 98 1.01 -18.32 -7.01
N VAL A 99 0.76 -18.87 -5.82
CA VAL A 99 1.17 -20.22 -5.42
C VAL A 99 -0.02 -20.94 -4.82
N TYR A 100 0.13 -22.25 -4.61
CA TYR A 100 -0.87 -23.03 -3.88
C TYR A 100 -0.82 -22.70 -2.38
N HIS A 101 -1.99 -22.54 -1.75
CA HIS A 101 -2.12 -22.20 -0.33
C HIS A 101 -2.69 -23.36 0.48
N PHE A 102 -2.05 -23.65 1.60
CA PHE A 102 -2.60 -24.52 2.63
C PHE A 102 -3.32 -23.69 3.69
N THR A 103 -4.61 -23.95 3.89
CA THR A 103 -5.38 -23.33 4.98
C THR A 103 -5.10 -24.05 6.29
N VAL A 104 -4.80 -23.30 7.35
CA VAL A 104 -4.59 -23.84 8.72
C VAL A 104 -5.49 -23.13 9.72
N TRP A 105 -5.68 -23.73 10.90
CA TRP A 105 -6.35 -23.06 12.01
C TRP A 105 -5.45 -21.98 12.63
N ASP A 106 -6.03 -20.87 13.10
CA ASP A 106 -5.29 -19.76 13.71
C ASP A 106 -4.25 -20.16 14.78
N PRO A 107 -4.52 -21.11 15.71
CA PRO A 107 -3.53 -21.51 16.72
C PRO A 107 -2.25 -22.15 16.14
N VAL A 108 -2.31 -22.65 14.90
CA VAL A 108 -1.14 -23.27 14.24
C VAL A 108 -0.06 -22.22 13.97
N ILE A 109 -0.45 -20.96 13.73
CA ILE A 109 0.47 -19.85 13.41
C ILE A 109 1.53 -19.67 14.50
N ASP A 110 1.14 -19.80 15.78
CA ASP A 110 2.09 -19.64 16.89
C ASP A 110 3.20 -20.69 16.88
N PHE A 111 2.92 -21.90 16.37
CA PHE A 111 3.94 -22.92 16.17
C PHE A 111 4.81 -22.62 14.96
N LEU A 112 4.23 -22.12 13.87
CA LEU A 112 4.97 -21.70 12.67
C LEU A 112 5.94 -20.55 12.98
N ARG A 113 5.50 -19.54 13.75
CA ARG A 113 6.35 -18.43 14.22
C ARG A 113 7.51 -18.92 15.10
N LYS A 114 7.32 -20.02 15.83
CA LYS A 114 8.36 -20.71 16.60
C LYS A 114 9.30 -21.58 15.73
N GLY A 115 9.14 -21.56 14.41
CA GLY A 115 10.01 -22.24 13.46
C GLY A 115 9.64 -23.71 13.21
N ALA A 116 8.44 -24.14 13.57
CA ALA A 116 7.96 -25.48 13.25
C ALA A 116 7.56 -25.59 11.77
N ASP A 117 7.68 -26.81 11.23
CA ASP A 117 7.13 -27.17 9.91
C ASP A 117 5.62 -27.45 10.03
N LEU A 118 4.89 -27.28 8.92
CA LEU A 118 3.47 -27.59 8.88
C LEU A 118 3.28 -29.10 8.69
N MET A 119 2.65 -29.73 9.68
CA MET A 119 2.19 -31.11 9.60
C MET A 119 0.86 -31.19 8.84
N LEU A 120 0.65 -32.26 8.07
CA LEU A 120 -0.60 -32.43 7.31
C LEU A 120 -1.85 -32.47 8.23
N ALA A 121 -1.71 -32.94 9.46
CA ALA A 121 -2.78 -32.92 10.47
C ALA A 121 -3.25 -31.51 10.85
N GLY A 122 -2.41 -30.47 10.63
CA GLY A 122 -2.76 -29.07 10.93
C GLY A 122 -3.47 -28.34 9.79
N VAL A 123 -3.62 -28.98 8.64
CA VAL A 123 -4.29 -28.40 7.46
C VAL A 123 -5.80 -28.56 7.61
N VAL A 124 -6.53 -27.46 7.43
CA VAL A 124 -7.99 -27.45 7.37
C VAL A 124 -8.42 -28.11 6.07
N ARG A 125 -9.38 -29.03 6.18
CA ARG A 125 -9.94 -29.75 5.04
C ARG A 125 -11.43 -29.43 4.92
N HIS A 126 -11.83 -28.78 3.85
CA HIS A 126 -13.20 -28.48 3.45
C HIS A 126 -13.77 -29.50 2.42
N LYS A 127 -12.95 -30.15 1.58
CA LYS A 127 -13.33 -31.20 0.61
C LYS A 127 -12.28 -32.33 0.53
N GLU A 128 -12.69 -33.55 0.12
CA GLU A 128 -11.76 -34.68 -0.09
C GLU A 128 -10.69 -34.39 -1.17
N SER A 129 -10.95 -33.43 -2.05
CA SER A 129 -10.05 -32.96 -3.10
C SER A 129 -9.12 -31.83 -2.68
N ASP A 130 -9.03 -31.46 -1.39
CA ASP A 130 -8.36 -30.23 -0.96
C ASP A 130 -6.87 -30.18 -1.25
N PHE A 131 -6.18 -31.32 -1.35
CA PHE A 131 -4.82 -31.38 -1.93
C PHE A 131 -4.85 -31.23 -3.47
N GLY A 132 -5.77 -30.42 -3.96
CA GLY A 132 -6.12 -30.22 -5.37
C GLY A 132 -4.97 -29.60 -6.14
N GLY A 133 -4.68 -30.17 -7.31
CA GLY A 133 -3.57 -29.79 -8.17
C GLY A 133 -2.44 -30.82 -8.24
N ASP A 134 -1.62 -30.71 -9.28
CA ASP A 134 -0.41 -31.52 -9.49
C ASP A 134 0.78 -30.93 -8.73
N LEU A 135 0.64 -30.77 -7.41
CA LEU A 135 1.69 -30.25 -6.55
C LEU A 135 2.85 -31.26 -6.48
N LYS A 136 4.04 -30.81 -6.86
CA LYS A 136 5.27 -31.62 -6.80
C LYS A 136 6.04 -31.35 -5.52
N THR A 137 6.74 -32.37 -5.03
CA THR A 137 7.67 -32.22 -3.91
C THR A 137 8.71 -31.14 -4.21
N GLY A 138 8.93 -30.21 -3.28
CA GLY A 138 9.84 -29.09 -3.40
C GLY A 138 9.25 -27.83 -4.04
N GLN A 139 8.03 -27.88 -4.57
CA GLN A 139 7.36 -26.72 -5.17
C GLN A 139 7.08 -25.63 -4.13
N PRO A 140 7.23 -24.33 -4.46
CA PRO A 140 6.86 -23.22 -3.59
C PRO A 140 5.37 -23.23 -3.25
N VAL A 141 5.05 -23.10 -1.97
CA VAL A 141 3.68 -23.07 -1.44
C VAL A 141 3.58 -22.03 -0.33
N ALA A 142 2.36 -21.56 -0.10
CA ALA A 142 2.03 -20.63 0.97
C ALA A 142 1.09 -21.27 2.00
N VAL A 143 0.98 -20.63 3.15
CA VAL A 143 0.06 -21.00 4.22
C VAL A 143 -0.76 -19.76 4.56
N ASN A 144 -2.08 -19.92 4.63
CA ASN A 144 -3.01 -18.91 5.11
C ASN A 144 -3.86 -19.50 6.25
N THR A 145 -4.71 -18.68 6.84
CA THR A 145 -5.53 -19.07 7.99
C THR A 145 -6.96 -19.27 7.57
N ASN A 146 -7.74 -20.06 8.31
CA ASN A 146 -9.17 -20.19 8.10
C ASN A 146 -9.93 -18.87 8.27
N SER A 147 -9.34 -17.89 8.95
CA SER A 147 -9.89 -16.56 9.19
C SER A 147 -9.58 -15.55 8.08
N ASN A 148 -8.45 -15.70 7.36
CA ASN A 148 -8.00 -14.74 6.36
C ASN A 148 -7.19 -15.43 5.25
N ARG A 149 -7.49 -15.07 4.00
CA ARG A 149 -6.80 -15.54 2.80
C ARG A 149 -5.34 -15.04 2.71
N ALA A 150 -4.99 -13.96 3.42
CA ALA A 150 -3.63 -13.44 3.45
C ALA A 150 -2.62 -14.50 3.92
N SER A 151 -1.51 -14.61 3.19
CA SER A 151 -0.46 -15.58 3.50
C SER A 151 0.30 -15.20 4.77
N VAL A 152 0.35 -16.11 5.73
CA VAL A 152 1.08 -15.95 6.99
C VAL A 152 2.47 -16.60 6.93
N ALA A 153 2.65 -17.60 6.06
CA ALA A 153 3.94 -18.26 5.87
C ALA A 153 4.15 -18.73 4.44
N VAL A 154 5.42 -18.91 4.07
CA VAL A 154 5.88 -19.44 2.78
C VAL A 154 6.88 -20.55 3.02
N GLY A 155 6.75 -21.62 2.22
CA GLY A 155 7.60 -22.79 2.32
C GLY A 155 7.71 -23.55 1.01
N LYS A 156 8.20 -24.79 1.13
CA LYS A 156 8.23 -25.77 0.05
C LYS A 156 7.44 -27.01 0.42
N ALA A 157 6.74 -27.58 -0.55
CA ALA A 157 6.00 -28.83 -0.36
C ALA A 157 6.96 -29.97 0.03
N ALA A 158 6.70 -30.64 1.14
CA ALA A 158 7.53 -31.77 1.59
C ALA A 158 7.19 -33.08 0.84
N ARG A 159 6.00 -33.15 0.24
CA ARG A 159 5.45 -34.32 -0.46
C ARG A 159 4.68 -33.90 -1.70
N SER A 160 4.37 -34.86 -2.57
CA SER A 160 3.50 -34.65 -3.72
C SER A 160 2.03 -34.60 -3.30
N SER A 161 1.15 -34.03 -4.13
CA SER A 161 -0.29 -34.06 -3.88
C SER A 161 -0.84 -35.50 -3.81
N GLN A 162 -0.28 -36.43 -4.57
CA GLN A 162 -0.66 -37.86 -4.53
C GLN A 162 -0.32 -38.50 -3.19
N ASP A 163 0.88 -38.25 -2.66
CA ASP A 163 1.29 -38.77 -1.36
C ASP A 163 0.50 -38.12 -0.20
N MET A 164 0.18 -36.83 -0.33
CA MET A 164 -0.66 -36.12 0.65
C MET A 164 -2.09 -36.68 0.67
N LYS A 165 -2.65 -37.04 -0.49
CA LYS A 165 -3.95 -37.70 -0.58
C LYS A 165 -3.92 -39.12 0.00
N ALA A 166 -2.85 -39.87 -0.23
CA ALA A 166 -2.69 -41.22 0.33
C ALA A 166 -2.50 -41.21 1.87
N PHE A 167 -1.80 -40.21 2.41
CA PHE A 167 -1.50 -40.08 3.83
C PHE A 167 -1.87 -38.69 4.39
N PRO A 168 -3.16 -38.36 4.48
CA PRO A 168 -3.66 -37.00 4.69
C PRO A 168 -3.40 -36.41 6.08
N THR A 169 -3.05 -37.23 7.07
CA THR A 169 -2.83 -36.80 8.46
C THR A 169 -1.41 -37.07 8.95
N GLN A 170 -0.57 -37.70 8.14
CA GLN A 170 0.71 -38.22 8.61
C GLN A 170 1.91 -37.50 7.99
N GLY A 171 2.74 -36.93 8.86
CA GLY A 171 4.03 -36.35 8.48
C GLY A 171 3.96 -34.87 8.10
N LYS A 172 5.10 -34.35 7.64
CA LYS A 172 5.27 -32.96 7.23
C LYS A 172 4.63 -32.75 5.88
N GLY A 173 3.77 -31.74 5.77
CA GLY A 173 3.19 -31.29 4.52
C GLY A 173 4.02 -30.19 3.86
N VAL A 174 4.42 -29.19 4.65
CA VAL A 174 5.19 -28.04 4.16
C VAL A 174 6.40 -27.78 5.06
N LEU A 175 7.56 -27.62 4.44
CA LEU A 175 8.78 -27.16 5.10
C LEU A 175 8.80 -25.64 5.09
N ILE A 176 8.75 -25.02 6.27
CA ILE A 176 8.51 -23.58 6.40
C ILE A 176 9.82 -22.80 6.29
N LEU A 177 9.86 -21.87 5.35
CA LEU A 177 11.04 -21.06 5.06
C LEU A 177 10.91 -19.65 5.67
N HIS A 178 9.79 -19.00 5.43
CA HIS A 178 9.53 -17.62 5.85
C HIS A 178 8.16 -17.54 6.52
N VAL A 179 8.05 -16.76 7.60
CA VAL A 179 6.80 -16.54 8.35
C VAL A 179 6.67 -15.06 8.64
N GLU A 180 5.44 -14.56 8.70
CA GLU A 180 5.16 -13.24 9.26
C GLU A 180 5.76 -13.09 10.67
N GLY A 181 6.35 -11.93 10.94
CA GLY A 181 7.03 -11.67 12.21
C GLY A 181 8.40 -12.35 12.36
N ASP A 182 8.96 -12.96 11.32
CA ASP A 182 10.36 -13.39 11.35
C ASP A 182 11.35 -12.24 11.06
N HIS A 183 12.67 -12.51 11.05
CA HIS A 183 13.66 -11.46 10.84
C HIS A 183 13.68 -10.94 9.40
N LEU A 184 13.17 -11.69 8.43
CA LEU A 184 13.06 -11.22 7.05
C LEU A 184 11.87 -10.26 6.91
N TRP A 185 10.78 -10.57 7.62
CA TRP A 185 9.62 -9.68 7.79
C TRP A 185 10.04 -8.36 8.46
N PHE A 186 10.72 -8.41 9.61
CA PHE A 186 11.12 -7.17 10.31
C PHE A 186 12.30 -6.43 9.68
N GLY A 187 13.20 -7.15 9.01
CA GLY A 187 14.51 -6.64 8.57
C GLY A 187 14.46 -5.56 7.49
N THR A 188 13.30 -5.34 6.88
CA THR A 188 13.12 -4.35 5.80
C THR A 188 12.59 -3.01 6.29
N GLY A 189 12.28 -2.87 7.58
CA GLY A 189 11.77 -1.60 8.15
C GLY A 189 10.33 -1.26 7.78
N ALA A 190 9.75 -1.93 6.77
CA ALA A 190 8.34 -1.87 6.46
C ALA A 190 7.55 -2.80 7.39
N ARG A 191 6.59 -2.24 8.13
CA ARG A 191 5.66 -2.99 8.99
C ARG A 191 4.22 -2.78 8.51
N PRO A 192 3.86 -3.23 7.28
CA PRO A 192 2.47 -3.18 6.86
C PRO A 192 1.66 -4.14 7.73
N ASN A 193 0.44 -3.71 8.09
CA ASN A 193 -0.53 -4.61 8.70
C ASN A 193 -0.91 -5.70 7.71
N ILE A 194 -1.22 -6.89 8.22
CA ILE A 194 -1.74 -8.00 7.40
C ILE A 194 -3.08 -7.52 6.79
N PRO A 195 -3.21 -7.48 5.46
CA PRO A 195 -4.46 -7.07 4.83
C PRO A 195 -5.53 -8.11 5.10
N ASP A 196 -6.77 -7.65 5.29
CA ASP A 196 -7.93 -8.53 5.32
C ASP A 196 -8.33 -8.86 3.88
N LEU A 197 -8.07 -10.10 3.45
CA LEU A 197 -8.41 -10.61 2.13
C LEU A 197 -9.65 -11.52 2.16
N GLY A 198 -10.40 -11.53 3.27
CA GLY A 198 -11.60 -12.35 3.46
C GLY A 198 -11.30 -13.83 3.72
N LEU A 199 -12.35 -14.64 3.83
CA LEU A 199 -12.26 -16.06 4.18
C LEU A 199 -11.73 -16.92 3.01
N PRO A 200 -10.82 -17.88 3.26
CA PRO A 200 -10.41 -18.85 2.24
C PRO A 200 -11.57 -19.77 1.85
N GLY A 201 -11.77 -19.99 0.55
CA GLY A 201 -12.74 -20.96 0.03
C GLY A 201 -14.14 -20.41 -0.26
N VAL A 202 -14.41 -19.14 0.02
CA VAL A 202 -15.54 -18.43 -0.60
C VAL A 202 -15.10 -18.05 -2.00
N ALA A 203 -15.57 -18.78 -3.00
CA ALA A 203 -15.55 -18.30 -4.38
C ALA A 203 -16.47 -17.07 -4.42
N ILE A 204 -15.90 -15.88 -4.34
CA ILE A 204 -16.51 -14.76 -5.04
C ILE A 204 -16.16 -15.04 -6.50
N ASP A 205 -17.11 -15.60 -7.23
CA ASP A 205 -17.09 -15.56 -8.68
C ASP A 205 -17.04 -14.07 -9.06
N GLU A 206 -15.91 -13.61 -9.58
CA GLU A 206 -15.76 -12.26 -10.15
C GLU A 206 -16.48 -12.15 -11.52
N GLU A 207 -17.60 -12.85 -11.70
CA GLU A 207 -18.47 -12.81 -12.88
C GLU A 207 -19.94 -13.02 -12.44
N SER A 208 -20.52 -12.05 -11.74
CA SER A 208 -21.98 -11.83 -11.69
C SER A 208 -22.34 -10.55 -10.95
N GLU A 209 -22.06 -9.41 -11.59
CA GLU A 209 -22.91 -8.21 -11.46
C GLU A 209 -23.34 -7.72 -12.83
N GLU A 210 -23.77 -8.62 -13.72
CA GLU A 210 -24.59 -8.24 -14.87
C GLU A 210 -25.63 -9.31 -15.12
N GLU A 211 -26.89 -9.02 -14.76
CA GLU A 211 -28.08 -9.28 -15.57
C GLU A 211 -29.33 -8.81 -14.81
N ASN A 212 -29.84 -7.62 -15.14
CA ASN A 212 -31.24 -7.52 -15.58
C ASN A 212 -31.51 -6.19 -16.30
N ALA A 213 -31.59 -6.24 -17.63
CA ALA A 213 -32.82 -6.00 -18.40
C ALA A 213 -32.56 -5.35 -19.76
N SER A 214 -32.61 -6.20 -20.78
CA SER A 214 -33.35 -6.01 -22.03
C SER A 214 -32.86 -4.98 -23.08
N SER A 215 -32.19 -5.55 -24.08
CA SER A 215 -32.51 -5.47 -25.53
C SER A 215 -32.59 -4.11 -26.23
N ALA A 216 -31.61 -3.85 -27.10
CA ALA A 216 -31.85 -3.48 -28.51
C ALA A 216 -30.57 -3.70 -29.33
N GLU A 217 -30.71 -4.50 -30.38
CA GLU A 217 -29.73 -4.82 -31.43
C GLU A 217 -29.38 -3.57 -32.26
N VAL A 218 -28.12 -3.45 -32.72
CA VAL A 218 -27.76 -3.46 -34.17
C VAL A 218 -26.23 -3.49 -34.38
N GLU A 219 -25.88 -4.23 -35.44
CA GLU A 219 -24.60 -4.49 -36.12
C GLU A 219 -23.91 -3.18 -36.60
N ASP A 220 -22.65 -3.06 -37.03
CA ASP A 220 -21.78 -3.93 -37.83
C ASP A 220 -20.35 -3.30 -37.94
N ALA A 221 -19.39 -4.12 -38.40
CA ALA A 221 -18.22 -3.83 -39.25
C ALA A 221 -16.97 -3.05 -38.76
N GLU A 222 -15.91 -3.84 -38.55
CA GLU A 222 -14.54 -3.78 -39.14
C GLU A 222 -14.09 -2.51 -39.91
N GLU A 223 -12.89 -1.99 -39.65
CA GLU A 223 -11.64 -2.40 -40.33
C GLU A 223 -10.46 -1.44 -39.98
N SER A 224 -9.28 -2.03 -39.83
CA SER A 224 -7.98 -1.41 -39.59
C SER A 224 -7.43 -0.65 -40.81
N ALA A 225 -6.59 0.36 -40.57
CA ALA A 225 -5.43 0.63 -41.44
C ALA A 225 -4.34 1.40 -40.69
N GLU A 226 -3.23 0.72 -40.44
CA GLU A 226 -1.92 1.29 -40.08
C GLU A 226 -1.31 2.06 -41.25
N GLY A 227 -0.47 3.05 -40.94
CA GLY A 227 0.45 3.68 -41.87
C GLY A 227 1.63 4.30 -41.13
N GLN A 228 2.76 3.60 -41.19
CA GLN A 228 4.13 3.99 -40.80
C GLN A 228 4.60 5.24 -41.59
N GLU A 229 5.64 6.02 -41.27
CA GLU A 229 7.06 5.69 -41.05
C GLU A 229 7.82 6.92 -40.48
N GLU A 230 8.92 6.61 -39.77
CA GLU A 230 10.30 7.17 -39.80
C GLU A 230 10.55 8.65 -40.22
N GLY A 231 11.51 9.40 -39.68
CA GLY A 231 12.65 9.14 -38.80
C GLY A 231 13.69 10.27 -38.94
N THR A 232 14.63 10.35 -37.99
CA THR A 232 15.94 11.08 -38.04
C THR A 232 15.89 12.63 -38.05
N GLY A 233 16.73 13.42 -37.38
CA GLY A 233 17.86 13.22 -36.49
C GLY A 233 18.48 14.60 -36.13
N GLU A 234 18.79 14.78 -34.85
CA GLU A 234 20.02 15.40 -34.32
C GLU A 234 20.26 16.94 -34.25
N GLU A 235 20.84 17.30 -33.09
CA GLU A 235 21.63 18.49 -32.71
C GLU A 235 21.00 19.77 -32.08
N VAL A 236 21.09 19.80 -30.74
CA VAL A 236 21.64 20.85 -29.83
C VAL A 236 21.19 22.32 -30.00
N LYS A 237 20.44 22.83 -29.01
CA LYS A 237 20.76 24.06 -28.24
C LYS A 237 19.80 24.30 -27.06
N ASN A 238 20.38 24.83 -25.98
CA ASN A 238 19.73 25.25 -24.73
C ASN A 238 18.65 26.31 -24.96
N GLU A 239 17.41 26.03 -24.57
CA GLU A 239 16.42 27.07 -24.28
C GLU A 239 15.57 26.67 -23.07
N VAL A 240 15.43 27.65 -22.17
CA VAL A 240 14.64 27.63 -20.93
C VAL A 240 13.21 27.99 -21.32
N GLU A 241 12.21 27.14 -21.06
CA GLU A 241 10.80 27.57 -20.94
C GLU A 241 9.90 26.49 -20.27
N PRO A 242 8.73 26.91 -19.76
CA PRO A 242 8.09 26.42 -18.54
C PRO A 242 7.04 25.34 -18.79
N GLY A 243 6.82 24.44 -17.83
CA GLY A 243 5.81 23.40 -17.97
C GLY A 243 5.77 22.47 -16.77
N LEU A 244 5.36 23.00 -15.62
CA LEU A 244 5.27 22.25 -14.36
C LEU A 244 3.86 22.35 -13.79
N GLU A 245 2.84 22.07 -14.61
CA GLU A 245 1.44 22.03 -14.15
C GLU A 245 0.64 20.79 -14.59
N GLU A 246 1.20 19.87 -15.38
CA GLU A 246 0.53 18.60 -15.72
C GLU A 246 1.23 17.43 -15.03
N ARG A 247 0.87 17.18 -13.76
CA ARG A 247 0.96 15.83 -13.16
C ARG A 247 0.34 15.76 -11.76
N LEU A 248 -0.92 16.17 -11.63
CA LEU A 248 -1.68 15.88 -10.43
C LEU A 248 -3.07 15.35 -10.81
N GLN A 249 -3.31 14.11 -10.37
CA GLN A 249 -4.59 13.42 -10.19
C GLN A 249 -5.06 12.53 -11.35
N GLU A 250 -4.73 11.23 -11.22
CA GLU A 250 -5.65 10.14 -11.53
C GLU A 250 -5.93 9.41 -10.22
N THR A 251 -7.19 9.36 -9.77
CA THR A 251 -7.91 8.09 -9.49
C THR A 251 -9.29 8.31 -8.86
N LYS A 252 -10.22 7.50 -9.38
CA LYS A 252 -11.47 6.96 -8.83
C LYS A 252 -12.67 7.90 -8.59
N ILE A 253 -13.62 7.73 -9.50
CA ILE A 253 -15.03 8.15 -9.42
C ILE A 253 -15.80 7.09 -8.63
N THR A 254 -16.63 7.53 -7.69
CA THR A 254 -17.82 6.82 -7.23
C THR A 254 -18.96 7.84 -7.36
N GLU A 255 -19.99 7.47 -8.11
CA GLU A 255 -21.26 8.21 -8.31
C GLU A 255 -21.96 8.38 -6.93
N GLU A 256 -22.84 9.34 -6.62
CA GLU A 256 -23.84 10.11 -7.36
C GLU A 256 -24.28 11.24 -6.38
N GLU A 257 -24.45 12.50 -6.81
CA GLU A 257 -25.49 13.45 -6.30
C GLU A 257 -25.32 14.87 -6.89
N ALA A 258 -26.37 15.31 -7.60
CA ALA A 258 -26.74 16.67 -8.03
C ALA A 258 -25.76 17.49 -8.90
N PRO A 259 -26.24 18.21 -9.95
CA PRO A 259 -25.42 19.12 -10.72
C PRO A 259 -25.09 20.36 -9.88
N LEU A 260 -24.00 20.30 -9.13
CA LEU A 260 -23.44 21.45 -8.42
C LEU A 260 -22.93 22.44 -9.47
N GLY A 261 -23.71 23.49 -9.74
CA GLY A 261 -23.33 24.57 -10.64
C GLY A 261 -22.02 25.27 -10.20
N PRO A 262 -21.39 26.04 -11.09
CA PRO A 262 -20.13 26.75 -10.78
C PRO A 262 -20.24 27.63 -9.52
N ASP A 263 -21.42 28.19 -9.26
CA ASP A 263 -21.70 29.03 -8.09
C ASP A 263 -21.54 28.28 -6.76
N PHE A 264 -21.93 26.99 -6.71
CA PHE A 264 -21.76 26.18 -5.51
C PHE A 264 -20.27 25.89 -5.25
N MET A 265 -19.51 25.60 -6.32
CA MET A 265 -18.07 25.35 -6.20
C MET A 265 -17.32 26.62 -5.79
N ASP A 266 -17.77 27.79 -6.21
CA ASP A 266 -17.23 29.08 -5.77
C ASP A 266 -17.50 29.33 -4.27
N GLU A 267 -18.71 29.03 -3.81
CA GLU A 267 -19.06 29.13 -2.38
C GLU A 267 -18.24 28.16 -1.54
N LEU A 268 -18.07 26.92 -2.01
CA LEU A 268 -17.24 25.91 -1.36
C LEU A 268 -15.76 26.33 -1.31
N LEU A 269 -15.24 26.93 -2.38
CA LEU A 269 -13.87 27.43 -2.46
C LEU A 269 -13.64 28.58 -1.47
N ARG A 270 -14.59 29.51 -1.38
CA ARG A 270 -14.57 30.61 -0.41
C ARG A 270 -14.69 30.10 1.03
N TYR A 271 -15.57 29.12 1.26
CA TYR A 271 -15.74 28.48 2.57
C TYR A 271 -14.45 27.78 3.03
N CYS A 272 -13.83 26.95 2.19
CA CYS A 272 -12.58 26.25 2.51
C CYS A 272 -11.43 27.23 2.76
N PHE A 273 -11.38 28.31 1.98
CA PHE A 273 -10.41 29.39 2.17
C PHE A 273 -10.54 30.05 3.55
N LEU A 274 -11.75 30.47 3.95
CA LEU A 274 -11.97 31.13 5.24
C LEU A 274 -11.76 30.16 6.43
N LYS A 275 -12.24 28.92 6.31
CA LYS A 275 -12.02 27.86 7.31
C LYS A 275 -10.54 27.57 7.54
N SER A 276 -9.74 27.56 6.47
CA SER A 276 -8.31 27.30 6.58
C SER A 276 -7.59 28.33 7.45
N TRP A 277 -7.92 29.62 7.34
CA TRP A 277 -7.35 30.70 8.17
C TRP A 277 -7.80 30.65 9.65
N LYS A 278 -8.97 30.08 9.95
CA LYS A 278 -9.42 29.88 11.33
C LYS A 278 -8.87 28.61 11.98
N THR A 279 -8.45 27.62 11.19
CA THR A 279 -8.01 26.31 11.66
C THR A 279 -6.51 26.11 11.45
N SER A 280 -6.10 25.47 10.35
CA SER A 280 -4.74 25.01 10.10
C SER A 280 -3.75 26.14 9.76
N ALA A 281 -4.23 27.27 9.23
CA ALA A 281 -3.38 28.39 8.82
C ALA A 281 -3.31 29.55 9.85
N LYS A 282 -3.91 29.39 11.05
CA LYS A 282 -3.91 30.43 12.10
C LYS A 282 -2.51 30.84 12.60
N LYS A 283 -1.53 29.93 12.50
CA LYS A 283 -0.12 30.14 12.92
C LYS A 283 0.87 30.02 11.74
N LEU A 284 0.38 30.10 10.51
CA LEU A 284 1.22 29.89 9.33
C LEU A 284 2.22 31.04 9.16
N ALA A 285 3.51 30.71 9.01
CA ALA A 285 4.55 31.70 8.76
C ALA A 285 4.47 32.18 7.29
N LEU A 286 4.18 33.47 7.09
CA LEU A 286 4.14 34.10 5.77
C LEU A 286 5.54 34.61 5.37
N PRO A 287 5.92 34.60 4.08
CA PRO A 287 5.10 34.31 2.90
C PRO A 287 4.97 32.81 2.57
N VAL A 288 3.82 32.40 2.03
CA VAL A 288 3.56 31.00 1.63
C VAL A 288 3.18 30.91 0.16
N LEU A 289 3.71 29.88 -0.51
CA LEU A 289 3.36 29.57 -1.89
C LEU A 289 1.89 29.20 -2.03
N THR A 290 1.20 29.83 -2.98
CA THR A 290 -0.23 29.62 -3.25
C THR A 290 -0.61 28.14 -3.43
N SER A 291 0.19 27.37 -4.16
CA SER A 291 -0.06 25.93 -4.38
C SER A 291 0.08 25.10 -3.10
N ASN A 292 1.03 25.46 -2.22
CA ASN A 292 1.17 24.82 -0.91
C ASN A 292 0.01 25.18 0.01
N PHE A 293 -0.43 26.43 0.00
CA PHE A 293 -1.59 26.87 0.77
C PHE A 293 -2.86 26.10 0.36
N PHE A 294 -3.10 25.97 -0.95
CA PHE A 294 -4.24 25.21 -1.46
C PHE A 294 -4.21 23.74 -1.01
N ARG A 295 -3.10 23.04 -1.25
CA ARG A 295 -2.97 21.60 -0.94
C ARG A 295 -2.95 21.30 0.56
N LEU A 296 -2.26 22.09 1.37
CA LEU A 296 -2.02 21.79 2.79
C LEU A 296 -3.08 22.39 3.72
N HIS A 297 -3.81 23.42 3.28
CA HIS A 297 -4.73 24.15 4.14
C HIS A 297 -6.16 24.24 3.60
N MET A 298 -6.36 24.41 2.28
CA MET A 298 -7.71 24.51 1.71
C MET A 298 -8.34 23.13 1.44
N VAL A 299 -7.60 22.19 0.83
CA VAL A 299 -8.12 20.83 0.57
C VAL A 299 -8.53 20.11 1.87
N PRO A 300 -7.73 20.13 2.96
CA PRO A 300 -8.13 19.50 4.22
C PRO A 300 -9.24 20.25 4.96
N ALA A 301 -9.49 21.52 4.62
CA ALA A 301 -10.60 22.29 5.19
C ALA A 301 -11.95 21.95 4.52
N CYS A 302 -11.93 21.28 3.36
CA CYS A 302 -13.12 20.86 2.64
C CYS A 302 -13.88 19.79 3.43
N PRO A 303 -15.21 19.93 3.61
CA PRO A 303 -16.03 18.89 4.24
C PRO A 303 -15.90 17.55 3.51
N SER A 304 -15.85 16.44 4.25
CA SER A 304 -15.63 15.06 3.74
C SER A 304 -16.60 14.61 2.65
N ARG A 305 -17.75 15.28 2.52
CA ARG A 305 -18.78 15.04 1.51
C ARG A 305 -18.53 15.72 0.16
N TYR A 306 -17.52 16.60 0.04
CA TYR A 306 -17.23 17.33 -1.19
C TYR A 306 -15.74 17.27 -1.57
N THR A 307 -15.48 17.31 -2.88
CA THR A 307 -14.12 17.44 -3.42
C THR A 307 -13.89 18.86 -3.96
N LEU A 308 -12.78 19.48 -3.55
CA LEU A 308 -12.46 20.85 -3.92
C LEU A 308 -11.81 20.90 -5.31
N ASP A 309 -12.61 21.15 -6.36
CA ASP A 309 -12.13 21.25 -7.74
C ASP A 309 -12.22 22.69 -8.29
N VAL A 310 -11.07 23.32 -8.46
CA VAL A 310 -10.97 24.70 -8.98
C VAL A 310 -11.36 24.78 -10.45
N LYS A 311 -11.30 23.70 -11.23
CA LYS A 311 -11.71 23.70 -12.65
C LYS A 311 -13.23 23.76 -12.81
N LYS A 312 -13.97 23.24 -11.83
CA LYS A 312 -15.43 23.28 -11.77
C LYS A 312 -15.98 24.60 -11.20
N SER A 313 -15.11 25.41 -10.61
CA SER A 313 -15.42 26.78 -10.16
C SER A 313 -15.51 27.76 -11.35
N SER A 314 -16.21 28.89 -11.19
CA SER A 314 -16.29 29.92 -12.22
C SER A 314 -14.92 30.54 -12.56
N PHE A 315 -13.98 30.45 -11.61
CA PHE A 315 -12.62 30.99 -11.74
C PHE A 315 -11.72 30.18 -12.66
N LYS A 316 -11.99 28.87 -12.83
CA LYS A 316 -11.24 27.87 -13.63
C LYS A 316 -9.74 27.71 -13.26
N LYS A 317 -9.15 28.66 -12.53
CA LYS A 317 -7.74 28.73 -12.10
C LYS A 317 -7.65 29.31 -10.70
N LEU A 318 -6.75 28.76 -9.88
CA LEU A 318 -6.56 29.19 -8.49
C LEU A 318 -6.12 30.66 -8.37
N GLY A 319 -5.25 31.13 -9.26
CA GLY A 319 -4.81 32.52 -9.27
C GLY A 319 -5.93 33.52 -9.57
N ALA A 320 -6.96 33.13 -10.34
CA ALA A 320 -8.11 34.00 -10.60
C ALA A 320 -8.96 34.18 -9.33
N PHE A 321 -9.21 33.11 -8.58
CA PHE A 321 -9.88 33.16 -7.28
C PHE A 321 -9.10 34.02 -6.27
N LEU A 322 -7.78 33.83 -6.17
CA LEU A 322 -6.97 34.55 -5.19
C LEU A 322 -6.81 36.04 -5.52
N LYS A 323 -6.88 36.43 -6.80
CA LYS A 323 -7.00 37.83 -7.20
C LYS A 323 -8.29 38.47 -6.69
N VAL A 324 -9.42 37.74 -6.71
CA VAL A 324 -10.68 38.21 -6.11
C VAL A 324 -10.55 38.35 -4.58
N MET A 325 -9.88 37.41 -3.92
CA MET A 325 -9.59 37.50 -2.47
C MET A 325 -8.59 38.62 -2.13
N THR A 326 -7.77 39.05 -3.10
CA THR A 326 -6.88 40.22 -2.98
C THR A 326 -7.64 41.53 -3.19
N GLN A 327 -8.55 41.58 -4.17
CA GLN A 327 -9.42 42.74 -4.43
C GLN A 327 -10.38 43.03 -3.28
N SER A 328 -10.87 41.98 -2.63
CA SER A 328 -11.68 42.10 -1.40
C SER A 328 -10.86 42.46 -0.16
N GLY A 329 -9.52 42.49 -0.25
CA GLY A 329 -8.66 42.92 0.86
C GLY A 329 -8.44 41.86 1.95
N VAL A 330 -8.77 40.59 1.69
CA VAL A 330 -8.56 39.48 2.64
C VAL A 330 -7.10 39.04 2.64
N ILE A 331 -6.44 39.02 1.48
CA ILE A 331 -5.04 38.64 1.33
C ILE A 331 -4.25 39.60 0.44
N THR A 332 -2.91 39.52 0.53
CA THR A 332 -1.98 40.21 -0.37
C THR A 332 -1.07 39.18 -1.02
N ILE A 333 -1.01 39.19 -2.34
CA ILE A 333 -0.21 38.26 -3.15
C ILE A 333 0.96 39.01 -3.78
N ARG A 334 2.12 38.35 -3.88
CA ARG A 334 3.24 38.78 -4.71
C ARG A 334 3.68 37.67 -5.65
N GLU A 335 3.97 38.05 -6.89
CA GLU A 335 4.58 37.16 -7.88
C GLU A 335 6.10 37.20 -7.70
N GLN A 336 6.72 36.07 -7.34
CA GLN A 336 8.18 35.98 -7.13
C GLN A 336 8.93 35.74 -8.44
N THR A 337 8.38 34.90 -9.31
CA THR A 337 8.85 34.58 -10.65
C THR A 337 7.63 34.41 -11.56
N LYS A 338 7.79 34.56 -12.89
CA LYS A 338 6.68 34.44 -13.86
C LYS A 338 5.89 33.16 -13.59
N GLY A 339 4.63 33.30 -13.14
CA GLY A 339 3.73 32.18 -12.85
C GLY A 339 3.72 31.64 -11.42
N VAL A 340 4.56 32.14 -10.50
CA VAL A 340 4.63 31.68 -9.10
C VAL A 340 4.08 32.74 -8.15
N GLU A 341 2.81 32.58 -7.75
CA GLU A 341 2.11 33.46 -6.81
C GLU A 341 2.35 33.04 -5.35
N THR A 342 2.67 34.00 -4.48
CA THR A 342 2.90 33.79 -3.03
C THR A 342 2.01 34.71 -2.20
N ILE A 343 1.38 34.17 -1.15
CA ILE A 343 0.58 34.93 -0.19
C ILE A 343 1.53 35.52 0.86
N VAL A 344 1.58 36.84 0.95
CA VAL A 344 2.56 37.58 1.77
C VAL A 344 1.94 38.12 3.05
N ALA A 345 0.67 38.52 3.00
CA ALA A 345 -0.05 39.03 4.16
C ALA A 345 -1.52 38.61 4.09
N VAL A 346 -2.14 38.43 5.25
CA VAL A 346 -3.56 38.11 5.40
C VAL A 346 -4.14 39.08 6.42
N ASN A 347 -5.25 39.72 6.06
CA ASN A 347 -5.98 40.58 6.97
C ASN A 347 -6.92 39.74 7.84
N LEU A 348 -6.40 39.24 8.97
CA LEU A 348 -7.18 38.44 9.92
C LEU A 348 -8.34 39.21 10.59
N GLU A 349 -8.37 40.54 10.46
CA GLU A 349 -9.42 41.40 11.02
C GLU A 349 -10.54 41.73 10.03
N HIS A 350 -10.51 41.18 8.82
CA HIS A 350 -11.51 41.39 7.77
C HIS A 350 -12.91 40.90 8.16
N GLU A 351 -13.96 41.59 7.71
CA GLU A 351 -15.37 41.29 8.04
C GLU A 351 -15.76 39.85 7.68
N ASP A 352 -15.37 39.36 6.50
CA ASP A 352 -15.60 37.96 6.09
C ASP A 352 -14.99 36.94 7.04
N LEU A 353 -13.80 37.21 7.62
CA LEU A 353 -13.18 36.31 8.59
C LEU A 353 -13.81 36.46 9.97
N LYS A 354 -14.24 37.65 10.37
CA LYS A 354 -14.95 37.86 11.65
C LYS A 354 -16.32 37.18 11.66
N HIS A 355 -17.11 37.36 10.60
CA HIS A 355 -18.47 36.82 10.46
C HIS A 355 -18.52 35.35 10.06
N PHE A 356 -17.40 34.72 9.69
CA PHE A 356 -17.37 33.30 9.40
C PHE A 356 -17.54 32.45 10.67
N HIS A 357 -18.69 31.80 10.84
CA HIS A 357 -18.92 30.82 11.90
C HIS A 357 -18.75 29.40 11.36
N LEU A 358 -17.99 28.57 12.07
CA LEU A 358 -17.91 27.13 11.77
C LEU A 358 -19.32 26.54 11.97
N ARG A 359 -19.85 25.80 10.99
CA ARG A 359 -21.16 25.15 11.15
C ARG A 359 -21.00 23.96 12.10
N GLU A 360 -22.03 23.63 12.87
CA GLU A 360 -21.97 22.52 13.84
C GLU A 360 -21.66 21.17 13.18
N ASP A 361 -22.10 20.97 11.92
CA ASP A 361 -21.76 19.80 11.09
C ASP A 361 -20.28 19.75 10.63
N ASP A 362 -19.49 20.79 10.94
CA ASP A 362 -18.06 20.84 10.64
C ASP A 362 -17.19 20.42 11.84
N TYR A 363 -17.81 20.09 12.98
CA TYR A 363 -17.17 19.35 14.06
C TYR A 363 -17.18 17.85 13.72
N GLU A 364 -16.29 17.45 12.82
CA GLU A 364 -15.66 16.15 13.05
C GLU A 364 -14.79 16.35 14.29
N GLU A 365 -15.08 15.63 15.39
CA GLU A 365 -14.07 15.41 16.42
C GLU A 365 -12.76 15.14 15.68
N PRO A 366 -11.64 15.81 16.03
CA PRO A 366 -10.39 15.47 15.41
C PRO A 366 -10.24 13.97 15.65
N LYS A 367 -10.42 13.16 14.59
CA LYS A 367 -9.84 11.81 14.55
C LYS A 367 -8.43 12.07 15.01
N PRO A 368 -8.01 11.49 16.15
CA PRO A 368 -6.71 11.78 16.69
C PRO A 368 -5.78 11.63 15.51
N GLU A 369 -5.12 12.73 15.14
CA GLU A 369 -4.08 12.66 14.12
C GLU A 369 -3.26 11.45 14.57
N GLU A 370 -3.18 10.42 13.73
CA GLU A 370 -2.03 9.53 13.76
C GLU A 370 -0.83 10.40 13.37
N LYS A 371 -0.50 11.38 14.22
CA LYS A 371 0.86 11.55 14.64
C LYS A 371 1.31 10.12 14.85
N LYS A 372 2.27 9.70 14.04
CA LYS A 372 3.24 8.72 14.47
C LYS A 372 3.81 9.25 15.77
N GLU A 373 3.07 9.10 16.87
CA GLU A 373 3.64 9.02 18.17
C GLU A 373 4.69 7.93 17.99
N LYS A 374 5.95 8.34 18.05
CA LYS A 374 6.94 7.45 18.62
C LYS A 374 6.29 7.02 19.92
N GLU A 375 5.70 5.83 19.94
CA GLU A 375 5.29 5.17 21.18
C GLU A 375 6.52 5.29 22.08
N SER A 376 6.45 6.28 22.97
CA SER A 376 7.51 6.50 23.93
C SER A 376 7.37 5.31 24.86
N PRO A 377 8.47 4.63 25.23
CA PRO A 377 8.35 3.48 26.09
C PRO A 377 7.52 3.86 27.32
N HIS A 378 6.36 3.20 27.47
CA HIS A 378 5.48 3.40 28.60
C HIS A 378 6.14 2.75 29.82
N ILE A 379 6.84 3.58 30.61
CA ILE A 379 7.40 3.15 31.88
C ILE A 379 6.24 3.11 32.88
N ARG A 380 5.93 1.93 33.40
CA ARG A 380 5.00 1.74 34.51
C ARG A 380 5.73 1.11 35.67
N GLU A 381 5.51 1.63 36.86
CA GLU A 381 5.97 1.01 38.10
C GLU A 381 5.07 -0.18 38.44
N LEU A 382 5.69 -1.32 38.73
CA LEU A 382 5.01 -2.55 39.13
C LEU A 382 5.54 -3.00 40.49
N TYR A 383 4.63 -3.42 41.38
CA TYR A 383 4.99 -3.94 42.69
C TYR A 383 5.02 -5.47 42.65
N LYS A 384 6.16 -6.06 42.99
CA LYS A 384 6.30 -7.52 43.12
C LYS A 384 6.05 -7.93 44.56
N ILE A 385 5.09 -8.85 44.75
CA ILE A 385 4.82 -9.45 46.05
C ILE A 385 6.02 -10.31 46.46
N THR A 386 6.65 -9.99 47.60
CA THR A 386 7.76 -10.78 48.15
C THR A 386 7.24 -11.88 49.08
N ALA A 387 8.06 -12.91 49.34
CA ALA A 387 7.66 -14.06 50.15
C ALA A 387 7.16 -13.67 51.56
N HIS A 388 7.69 -12.59 52.13
CA HIS A 388 7.29 -12.10 53.46
C HIS A 388 5.89 -11.48 53.49
N VAL A 389 5.45 -10.85 52.40
CA VAL A 389 4.11 -10.22 52.31
C VAL A 389 3.09 -11.08 51.57
N ALA A 390 3.52 -12.17 50.94
CA ALA A 390 2.65 -13.13 50.25
C ALA A 390 1.45 -13.64 51.08
N PRO A 391 1.55 -13.87 52.41
CA PRO A 391 0.39 -14.28 53.21
C PRO A 391 -0.75 -13.26 53.23
N ILE A 392 -0.45 -11.97 53.09
CA ILE A 392 -1.43 -10.86 53.09
C ILE A 392 -2.24 -10.85 51.78
N PHE A 393 -1.61 -11.24 50.68
CA PHE A 393 -2.23 -11.21 49.36
C PHE A 393 -2.91 -12.54 48.97
N LYS A 394 -2.98 -13.54 49.87
CA LYS A 394 -3.59 -14.85 49.57
C LYS A 394 -5.06 -14.80 49.16
N ASN A 395 -5.81 -13.80 49.62
CA ASN A 395 -7.22 -13.62 49.30
C ASN A 395 -7.46 -12.76 48.04
N TYR A 396 -6.39 -12.17 47.50
CA TYR A 396 -6.44 -11.39 46.27
C TYR A 396 -5.83 -12.24 45.16
N HIS A 397 -6.62 -12.58 44.13
CA HIS A 397 -6.14 -13.31 42.96
C HIS A 397 -5.24 -12.43 42.08
N CYS A 398 -4.10 -11.99 42.61
CA CYS A 398 -3.06 -11.31 41.87
C CYS A 398 -2.17 -12.37 41.21
N LYS A 399 -2.31 -12.54 39.90
CA LYS A 399 -1.42 -13.37 39.07
C LYS A 399 -0.12 -12.65 38.75
#